data_AF-A0A8J4YKP3-F1
#
_entry.id   AF-A0A8J4YKP3-F1
#
_cell.length_a   1.000
_cell.length_b   1.000
_cell.length_c   1.000
_cell.angle_alpha   90.00
_cell.angle_beta   90.00
_cell.angle_gamma   90.00
#
_symmetry.space_group_name_H-M   'P 1'
#
loop_
_entity.id
_entity.type
_entity.pdbx_description
1 polymer ?
#
loop_
_entity_poly.entity_id
_entity_poly.type
_entity_poly.pdbx_seq_one_letter_code
_entity_poly.pdbx_strand_id
1 'polypeptide(L)'
;MEGGGGAAGFLVQYRGISSKLKKRFLRKPNVAEASDEFGQLARELSDGEAWAQAGLCCVAVAKCEQTLLNASTEVSAVTQAARYFLKAETVNHQLHCPSFNEHLMTAISCFQHAIQLYNDQAKPALAASLAVELGQALRSLGKPSEALTYLCMATDLHAASPFHHLTCLGHIASCKIELGKWLSLPIIL
;
A
#
# COMPACT_ATOMS: atom_id res chain seq x y z
N MET A 1 -5.92 11.77 -29.47
CA MET A 1 -7.14 12.45 -29.01
C MET A 1 -7.94 11.43 -28.22
N GLU A 2 -7.79 11.40 -26.90
CA GLU A 2 -8.71 10.83 -25.89
C GLU A 2 -7.96 10.89 -24.55
N GLY A 3 -8.27 11.88 -23.70
CA GLY A 3 -7.54 12.07 -22.44
C GLY A 3 -8.22 13.00 -21.43
N GLY A 4 -9.36 13.62 -21.77
CA GLY A 4 -10.07 14.54 -20.89
C GLY A 4 -11.32 13.98 -20.21
N GLY A 5 -11.84 12.82 -20.63
CA GLY A 5 -13.13 12.30 -20.16
C GLY A 5 -13.09 11.52 -18.84
N GLY A 6 -12.02 10.74 -18.59
CA GLY A 6 -11.95 9.81 -17.46
C GLY A 6 -11.80 10.49 -16.09
N ALA A 7 -10.93 11.50 -15.99
CA ALA A 7 -10.66 12.18 -14.71
C ALA A 7 -11.87 12.98 -14.20
N ALA A 8 -12.61 13.62 -15.11
CA ALA A 8 -13.83 14.35 -14.77
C ALA A 8 -14.95 13.41 -14.30
N GLY A 9 -15.13 12.26 -14.96
CA GLY A 9 -16.09 11.22 -14.56
C GLY A 9 -15.80 10.66 -13.17
N PHE A 10 -14.54 10.30 -12.91
CA PHE A 10 -14.08 9.83 -11.60
C PHE A 10 -14.39 10.83 -10.48
N LEU A 11 -13.99 12.09 -10.63
CA LEU A 11 -14.17 13.10 -9.58
C LEU A 11 -15.66 13.33 -9.27
N VAL A 12 -16.52 13.27 -10.27
CA VAL A 12 -17.98 13.39 -10.09
C VAL A 12 -18.51 12.21 -9.27
N GLN A 13 -18.15 10.98 -9.63
CA GLN A 13 -18.58 9.78 -8.92
C GLN A 13 -18.05 9.77 -7.47
N TYR A 14 -16.75 9.98 -7.29
CA TYR A 14 -16.10 10.01 -5.98
C TYR A 14 -16.71 11.07 -5.05
N ARG A 15 -16.94 12.28 -5.56
CA ARG A 15 -17.61 13.36 -4.80
C ARG A 15 -19.07 13.02 -4.53
N GLY A 16 -19.75 12.37 -5.46
CA GLY A 16 -21.11 11.86 -5.30
C GLY A 16 -21.23 10.97 -4.08
N ILE A 17 -20.40 9.91 -4.01
CA ILE A 17 -20.35 8.97 -2.88
C ILE A 17 -20.01 9.72 -1.57
N SER A 18 -18.96 10.54 -1.59
CA SER A 18 -18.53 11.35 -0.43
C SER A 18 -19.63 12.29 0.09
N SER A 19 -20.47 12.83 -0.80
CA SER A 19 -21.55 13.73 -0.42
C SER A 19 -22.70 13.00 0.29
N LYS A 20 -22.95 11.72 -0.04
CA LYS A 20 -23.96 10.87 0.62
C LYS A 20 -23.60 10.65 2.10
N LEU A 21 -22.31 10.55 2.42
CA LEU A 21 -21.80 10.45 3.79
C LEU A 21 -22.02 11.74 4.58
N LYS A 22 -21.77 12.91 3.98
CA LYS A 22 -21.90 14.21 4.66
C LYS A 22 -23.36 14.65 4.89
N LYS A 23 -24.26 14.38 3.94
CA LYS A 23 -25.63 14.93 3.94
C LYS A 23 -26.61 14.22 4.89
N ARG A 24 -26.27 13.05 5.43
CA ARG A 24 -27.19 12.24 6.27
C ARG A 24 -27.05 12.51 7.77
N PHE A 25 -26.61 13.69 8.20
CA PHE A 25 -26.33 14.03 9.62
C PHE A 25 -27.50 13.77 10.61
N LEU A 26 -28.75 13.62 10.15
CA LEU A 26 -29.94 13.30 10.98
C LEU A 26 -30.39 11.82 10.95
N ARG A 27 -29.83 10.96 10.11
CA ARG A 27 -30.12 9.51 10.04
C ARG A 27 -28.82 8.74 9.91
N LYS A 28 -28.64 7.67 10.70
CA LYS A 28 -27.42 6.85 10.73
C LYS A 28 -26.87 6.64 9.29
N PRO A 29 -25.71 7.24 8.93
CA PRO A 29 -25.20 7.16 7.57
C PRO A 29 -24.97 5.69 7.20
N ASN A 30 -25.35 5.29 5.99
CA ASN A 30 -25.16 3.93 5.52
C ASN A 30 -23.71 3.77 5.02
N VAL A 31 -22.77 3.76 5.97
CA VAL A 31 -21.33 3.73 5.71
C VAL A 31 -20.93 2.46 4.94
N ALA A 32 -21.65 1.34 5.15
CA ALA A 32 -21.44 0.09 4.42
C ALA A 32 -21.71 0.24 2.91
N GLU A 33 -22.86 0.81 2.54
CA GLU A 33 -23.20 1.07 1.12
C GLU A 33 -22.17 2.00 0.44
N ALA A 34 -21.70 3.03 1.16
CA ALA A 34 -20.64 3.89 0.63
C ALA A 34 -19.31 3.13 0.44
N SER A 35 -18.98 2.23 1.37
CA SER A 35 -17.81 1.35 1.26
C SER A 35 -17.90 0.49 -0.02
N ASP A 36 -19.05 -0.13 -0.26
CA ASP A 36 -19.30 -0.96 -1.45
C ASP A 36 -19.21 -0.14 -2.75
N GLU A 37 -19.80 1.06 -2.77
CA GLU A 37 -19.73 1.98 -3.92
C GLU A 37 -18.29 2.40 -4.24
N PHE A 38 -17.48 2.73 -3.21
CA PHE A 38 -16.06 3.02 -3.40
C PHE A 38 -15.28 1.79 -3.87
N GLY A 39 -15.59 0.60 -3.35
CA GLY A 39 -14.95 -0.65 -3.75
C GLY A 39 -15.27 -1.06 -5.19
N GLN A 40 -16.49 -0.79 -5.67
CA GLN A 40 -16.84 -0.96 -7.08
C GLN A 40 -16.07 0.02 -7.97
N LEU A 41 -16.08 1.31 -7.60
CA LEU A 41 -15.36 2.34 -8.35
C LEU A 41 -13.85 2.04 -8.42
N ALA A 42 -13.25 1.53 -7.33
CA ALA A 42 -11.84 1.13 -7.31
C ALA A 42 -11.53 0.05 -8.36
N ARG A 43 -12.44 -0.93 -8.53
CA ARG A 43 -12.29 -2.02 -9.52
C ARG A 43 -12.38 -1.49 -10.95
N GLU A 44 -13.38 -0.67 -11.24
CA GLU A 44 -13.55 -0.05 -12.56
C GLU A 44 -12.33 0.79 -12.95
N LEU A 45 -11.76 1.54 -11.99
CA LEU A 45 -10.55 2.33 -12.20
C LEU A 45 -9.31 1.45 -12.38
N SER A 46 -9.19 0.34 -11.64
CA SER A 46 -8.08 -0.59 -11.81
C SER A 46 -8.10 -1.30 -13.17
N ASP A 47 -9.29 -1.63 -13.67
CA ASP A 47 -9.46 -2.24 -15.00
C ASP A 47 -9.06 -1.24 -16.11
N GLY A 48 -9.31 0.05 -15.89
CA GLY A 48 -8.84 1.14 -16.74
C GLY A 48 -7.41 1.61 -16.46
N GLU A 49 -6.64 0.87 -15.65
CA GLU A 49 -5.25 1.18 -15.25
C GLU A 49 -5.04 2.55 -14.58
N ALA A 50 -6.11 3.15 -14.06
CA ALA A 50 -6.08 4.39 -13.28
C ALA A 50 -5.69 4.10 -11.82
N TRP A 51 -4.47 3.58 -11.62
CA TRP A 51 -4.00 3.00 -10.36
C TRP A 51 -4.08 3.97 -9.18
N ALA A 52 -3.63 5.23 -9.35
CA ALA A 52 -3.64 6.20 -8.26
C ALA A 52 -5.07 6.53 -7.79
N GLN A 53 -6.01 6.65 -8.73
CA GLN A 53 -7.42 6.90 -8.45
C GLN A 53 -8.08 5.68 -7.79
N ALA A 54 -7.76 4.47 -8.24
CA ALA A 54 -8.19 3.23 -7.59
C ALA A 54 -7.68 3.16 -6.14
N GLY A 55 -6.42 3.55 -5.91
CA GLY A 55 -5.84 3.67 -4.58
C GLY A 55 -6.60 4.63 -3.66
N LEU A 56 -6.98 5.81 -4.17
CA LEU A 56 -7.79 6.78 -3.42
C LEU A 56 -9.17 6.21 -3.02
N CYS A 57 -9.82 5.46 -3.91
CA CYS A 57 -11.07 4.77 -3.56
C CYS A 57 -10.85 3.72 -2.46
N CYS A 58 -9.79 2.91 -2.52
CA CYS A 58 -9.47 1.95 -1.46
C CYS A 58 -9.17 2.62 -0.11
N VAL A 59 -8.53 3.80 -0.09
CA VAL A 59 -8.37 4.59 1.15
C VAL A 59 -9.72 5.04 1.69
N ALA A 60 -10.67 5.40 0.82
CA ALA A 60 -12.03 5.75 1.24
C ALA A 60 -12.78 4.54 1.81
N VAL A 61 -12.65 3.36 1.20
CA VAL A 61 -13.16 2.08 1.73
C VAL A 61 -12.59 1.83 3.13
N ALA A 62 -11.27 1.92 3.30
CA ALA A 62 -10.64 1.71 4.59
C ALA A 62 -11.20 2.64 5.69
N LYS A 63 -11.41 3.92 5.39
CA LYS A 63 -12.04 4.88 6.33
C LYS A 63 -13.48 4.52 6.67
N CYS A 64 -14.23 3.97 5.71
CA CYS A 64 -15.59 3.48 5.96
C CYS A 64 -15.55 2.26 6.89
N GLU A 65 -14.69 1.28 6.61
CA GLU A 65 -14.53 0.08 7.44
C GLU A 65 -14.02 0.38 8.86
N GLN A 66 -13.12 1.35 8.99
CA GLN A 66 -12.67 1.87 10.29
C GLN A 66 -13.87 2.40 11.11
N THR A 67 -14.76 3.15 10.47
CA THR A 67 -15.97 3.69 11.12
C THR A 67 -16.95 2.57 11.49
N LEU A 68 -16.98 1.49 10.70
CA LEU A 68 -17.78 0.29 10.96
C LEU A 68 -17.12 -0.67 11.96
N LEU A 69 -15.89 -0.37 12.42
CA LEU A 69 -15.07 -1.22 13.30
C LEU A 69 -14.78 -2.61 12.70
N ASN A 70 -14.64 -2.67 11.37
CA ASN A 70 -14.35 -3.89 10.62
C ASN A 70 -12.84 -3.97 10.28
N ALA A 71 -12.03 -4.26 11.30
CA ALA A 71 -10.57 -4.19 11.22
C ALA A 71 -9.93 -5.13 10.17
N SER A 72 -10.56 -6.26 9.85
CA SER A 72 -10.05 -7.18 8.82
C SER A 72 -10.21 -6.61 7.42
N THR A 73 -11.36 -5.99 7.14
CA THR A 73 -11.67 -5.39 5.84
C THR A 73 -10.93 -4.06 5.69
N GLU A 74 -10.80 -3.28 6.77
CA GLU A 74 -9.96 -2.08 6.83
C GLU A 74 -8.52 -2.39 6.39
N VAL A 75 -7.87 -3.37 7.03
CA VAL A 75 -6.51 -3.81 6.68
C VAL A 75 -6.40 -4.21 5.22
N SER A 76 -7.36 -5.00 4.72
CA SER A 76 -7.36 -5.46 3.33
C SER A 76 -7.45 -4.28 2.35
N ALA A 77 -8.35 -3.34 2.63
CA ALA A 77 -8.53 -2.14 1.83
C ALA A 77 -7.31 -1.22 1.84
N VAL A 78 -6.69 -0.98 3.00
CA VAL A 78 -5.47 -0.17 3.11
C VAL A 78 -4.30 -0.83 2.37
N THR A 79 -4.15 -2.16 2.52
CA THR A 79 -3.11 -2.92 1.82
C THR A 79 -3.29 -2.83 0.31
N GLN A 80 -4.54 -2.96 -0.17
CA GLN A 80 -4.84 -2.83 -1.59
C GLN A 80 -4.57 -1.41 -2.12
N ALA A 81 -4.89 -0.37 -1.34
CA ALA A 81 -4.55 1.00 -1.67
C ALA A 81 -3.04 1.16 -1.86
N ALA A 82 -2.25 0.63 -0.92
CA ALA A 82 -0.79 0.68 -0.95
C ALA A 82 -0.22 0.06 -2.23
N ARG A 83 -0.74 -1.11 -2.62
CA ARG A 83 -0.36 -1.80 -3.87
C ARG A 83 -0.70 -1.01 -5.12
N TYR A 84 -1.88 -0.38 -5.16
CA TYR A 84 -2.24 0.47 -6.29
C TYR A 84 -1.34 1.71 -6.41
N PHE A 85 -0.99 2.35 -5.29
CA PHE A 85 -0.03 3.46 -5.32
C PHE A 85 1.38 3.02 -5.71
N LEU A 86 1.86 1.85 -5.25
CA LEU A 86 3.13 1.30 -5.73
C LEU A 86 3.10 1.03 -7.23
N LYS A 87 1.99 0.49 -7.74
CA LYS A 87 1.85 0.22 -9.18
C LYS A 87 1.87 1.52 -9.98
N ALA A 88 1.18 2.57 -9.51
CA ALA A 88 1.23 3.90 -10.10
C ALA A 88 2.67 4.45 -10.15
N GLU A 89 3.41 4.35 -9.05
CA GLU A 89 4.81 4.78 -9.01
C GLU A 89 5.70 3.94 -9.95
N THR A 90 5.49 2.62 -9.99
CA THR A 90 6.25 1.73 -10.86
C THR A 90 6.06 2.08 -12.33
N VAL A 91 4.82 2.39 -12.75
CA VAL A 91 4.52 2.85 -14.10
C VAL A 91 5.21 4.19 -14.37
N ASN A 92 5.14 5.16 -13.46
CA ASN A 92 5.85 6.43 -13.61
C ASN A 92 7.36 6.23 -13.75
N HIS A 93 7.95 5.35 -12.94
CA HIS A 93 9.37 5.02 -12.99
C HIS A 93 9.76 4.36 -14.33
N GLN A 94 8.95 3.42 -14.83
CA GLN A 94 9.17 2.75 -16.13
C GLN A 94 9.05 3.71 -17.31
N LEU A 95 8.15 4.67 -17.24
CA LEU A 95 7.95 5.68 -18.28
C LEU A 95 8.92 6.86 -18.16
N HIS A 96 9.84 6.83 -17.17
CA HIS A 96 10.72 7.94 -16.83
C HIS A 96 9.96 9.27 -16.63
N CYS A 97 8.70 9.19 -16.18
CA CYS A 97 7.91 10.36 -15.86
C CYS A 97 8.49 11.00 -14.59
N PRO A 98 8.84 12.30 -14.62
CA PRO A 98 9.26 13.00 -13.42
C PRO A 98 8.09 13.04 -12.43
N SER A 99 8.16 12.22 -11.39
CA SER A 99 7.24 12.23 -10.25
C SER A 99 7.96 12.82 -9.04
N PHE A 100 7.24 13.51 -8.16
CA PHE A 100 7.77 13.90 -6.85
C PHE A 100 7.70 12.76 -5.82
N ASN A 101 7.65 11.50 -6.27
CA ASN A 101 7.43 10.31 -5.44
C ASN A 101 6.14 10.36 -4.60
N GLU A 102 5.13 11.12 -5.00
CA GLU A 102 3.89 11.30 -4.21
C GLU A 102 3.15 9.97 -4.04
N HIS A 103 3.07 9.16 -5.11
CA HIS A 103 2.45 7.84 -5.04
C HIS A 103 3.26 6.91 -4.14
N LEU A 104 4.59 6.91 -4.26
CA LEU A 104 5.45 6.14 -3.36
C LEU A 104 5.25 6.51 -1.88
N MET A 105 5.27 7.80 -1.54
CA MET A 105 5.11 8.28 -0.17
C MET A 105 3.74 7.86 0.39
N THR A 106 2.70 7.95 -0.44
CA THR A 106 1.36 7.50 -0.08
C THR A 106 1.32 5.98 0.13
N ALA A 107 1.96 5.21 -0.76
CA ALA A 107 2.05 3.76 -0.65
C ALA A 107 2.75 3.33 0.64
N ILE A 108 3.90 3.94 0.96
CA ILE A 108 4.64 3.69 2.21
C ILE A 108 3.75 3.95 3.42
N SER A 109 3.05 5.08 3.44
CA SER A 109 2.15 5.42 4.55
C SER A 109 1.02 4.39 4.71
N CYS A 110 0.42 3.95 3.61
CA CYS A 110 -0.60 2.89 3.63
C CYS A 110 -0.03 1.55 4.14
N PHE A 111 1.16 1.14 3.67
CA PHE A 111 1.80 -0.08 4.18
C PHE A 111 2.12 0.00 5.67
N GLN A 112 2.68 1.11 6.14
CA GLN A 112 2.97 1.33 7.55
C GLN A 112 1.70 1.22 8.41
N HIS A 113 0.60 1.81 7.94
CA HIS A 113 -0.70 1.70 8.59
C HIS A 113 -1.21 0.25 8.63
N ALA A 114 -1.14 -0.48 7.51
CA ALA A 114 -1.55 -1.89 7.46
C ALA A 114 -0.68 -2.79 8.37
N ILE A 115 0.63 -2.53 8.44
CA ILE A 115 1.57 -3.21 9.34
C ILE A 115 1.18 -2.98 10.80
N GLN A 116 0.87 -1.73 11.17
CA GLN A 116 0.41 -1.40 12.52
C GLN A 116 -0.89 -2.13 12.87
N LEU A 117 -1.89 -2.11 11.99
CA LEU A 117 -3.15 -2.81 12.20
C LEU A 117 -2.96 -4.34 12.37
N TYR A 118 -2.05 -4.96 11.61
CA TYR A 118 -1.74 -6.39 11.80
C TYR A 118 -1.03 -6.68 13.13
N ASN A 119 -0.16 -5.78 13.58
CA ASN A 119 0.47 -5.89 14.90
C ASN A 119 -0.56 -5.76 16.03
N ASP A 120 -1.50 -4.82 15.92
CA ASP A 120 -2.60 -4.64 16.88
C ASP A 120 -3.52 -5.86 16.94
N GLN A 121 -3.68 -6.57 15.82
CA GLN A 121 -4.42 -7.84 15.73
C GLN A 121 -3.60 -9.07 16.19
N ALA A 122 -2.39 -8.87 16.72
CA ALA A 122 -1.46 -9.95 17.10
C ALA A 122 -1.13 -10.92 15.94
N LYS A 123 -1.02 -10.41 14.71
CA LYS A 123 -0.65 -11.15 13.49
C LYS A 123 0.69 -10.68 12.92
N PRO A 124 1.81 -10.80 13.66
CA PRO A 124 3.12 -10.28 13.25
C PRO A 124 3.65 -10.91 11.96
N ALA A 125 3.28 -12.16 11.65
CA ALA A 125 3.67 -12.83 10.40
C ALA A 125 3.11 -12.13 9.15
N LEU A 126 1.87 -11.61 9.22
CA LEU A 126 1.27 -10.84 8.13
C LEU A 126 1.90 -9.45 8.03
N ALA A 127 2.15 -8.80 9.17
CA ALA A 127 2.89 -7.54 9.22
C ALA A 127 4.29 -7.66 8.59
N ALA A 128 5.01 -8.73 8.91
CA ALA A 128 6.32 -9.03 8.33
C ALA A 128 6.25 -9.25 6.81
N SER A 129 5.23 -9.97 6.35
CA SER A 129 5.01 -10.19 4.91
C SER A 129 4.81 -8.89 4.15
N LEU A 130 4.03 -7.95 4.70
CA LEU A 130 3.86 -6.61 4.12
C LEU A 130 5.17 -5.79 4.14
N ALA A 131 5.96 -5.92 5.20
CA ALA A 131 7.26 -5.25 5.29
C ALA A 131 8.26 -5.76 4.25
N VAL A 132 8.26 -7.07 3.97
CA VAL A 132 9.05 -7.66 2.87
C VAL A 132 8.55 -7.15 1.52
N GLU A 133 7.24 -7.15 1.29
CA GLU A 133 6.62 -6.66 0.04
C GLU A 133 7.04 -5.21 -0.25
N LEU A 134 6.94 -4.32 0.74
CA LEU A 134 7.37 -2.93 0.61
C LEU A 134 8.89 -2.81 0.39
N GLY A 135 9.70 -3.57 1.15
CA GLY A 135 11.15 -3.55 1.01
C GLY A 135 11.61 -3.99 -0.39
N GLN A 136 11.02 -5.04 -0.93
CA GLN A 136 11.32 -5.51 -2.29
C GLN A 136 10.89 -4.48 -3.35
N ALA A 137 9.73 -3.84 -3.18
CA ALA A 137 9.28 -2.79 -4.09
C ALA A 137 10.19 -1.55 -4.06
N LEU A 138 10.67 -1.14 -2.89
CA LEU A 138 11.62 -0.03 -2.78
C LEU A 138 12.96 -0.35 -3.45
N ARG A 139 13.43 -1.59 -3.30
CA ARG A 139 14.64 -2.06 -3.98
C ARG A 139 14.47 -2.03 -5.51
N SER A 140 13.33 -2.50 -6.04
CA SER A 140 13.09 -2.48 -7.50
C SER A 140 12.94 -1.07 -8.08
N LEU A 141 12.54 -0.10 -7.25
CA LEU A 141 12.54 1.34 -7.57
C LEU A 141 13.91 2.01 -7.37
N GLY A 142 14.98 1.23 -7.16
CA GLY A 142 16.34 1.76 -7.02
C GLY A 142 16.62 2.44 -5.67
N LYS A 143 15.86 2.12 -4.62
CA LYS A 143 16.02 2.67 -3.26
C LYS A 143 16.44 1.60 -2.24
N PRO A 144 17.59 0.91 -2.42
CA PRO A 144 18.02 -0.18 -1.56
C PRO A 144 18.32 0.26 -0.11
N SER A 145 18.67 1.53 0.11
CA SER A 145 18.86 2.08 1.46
C SER A 145 17.58 2.13 2.28
N GLU A 146 16.47 2.57 1.69
CA GLU A 146 15.16 2.59 2.31
C GLU A 146 14.59 1.18 2.46
N ALA A 147 14.82 0.32 1.45
CA ALA A 147 14.43 -1.08 1.47
C ALA A 147 14.98 -1.84 2.70
N LEU A 148 16.24 -1.57 3.08
CA LEU A 148 16.88 -2.21 4.23
C LEU A 148 16.10 -2.00 5.53
N THR A 149 15.55 -0.80 5.76
CA THR A 149 14.78 -0.50 6.97
C THR A 149 13.59 -1.45 7.13
N TYR A 150 12.84 -1.68 6.05
CA TYR A 150 11.67 -2.55 6.06
C TYR A 150 12.03 -4.04 6.07
N LEU A 151 13.10 -4.44 5.38
CA LEU A 151 13.58 -5.82 5.39
C LEU A 151 14.14 -6.22 6.77
N CYS A 152 14.84 -5.33 7.47
CA CYS A 152 15.30 -5.57 8.85
C CYS A 152 14.10 -5.67 9.81
N MET A 153 13.10 -4.79 9.67
CA MET A 153 11.86 -4.91 10.44
C MET A 153 11.16 -6.26 10.21
N ALA A 154 11.15 -6.76 8.96
CA ALA A 154 10.60 -8.07 8.66
C ALA A 154 11.40 -9.23 9.29
N THR A 155 12.75 -9.13 9.38
CA THR A 155 13.55 -10.16 10.05
C THR A 155 13.24 -10.27 11.53
N ASP A 156 13.01 -9.15 12.20
CA ASP A 156 12.69 -9.10 13.63
C ASP A 156 11.31 -9.74 13.89
N LEU A 157 10.32 -9.44 13.03
CA LEU A 157 8.97 -10.02 13.13
C LEU A 157 8.93 -11.51 12.77
N HIS A 158 9.82 -11.99 11.89
CA HIS A 158 9.95 -13.40 11.49
C HIS A 158 10.89 -14.23 12.37
N ALA A 159 11.36 -13.73 13.52
CA ALA A 159 12.35 -14.45 14.34
C ALA A 159 11.95 -15.89 14.73
N ALA A 160 10.64 -16.16 14.86
CA ALA A 160 10.10 -17.49 15.16
C ALA A 160 9.99 -18.42 13.93
N SER A 161 10.23 -17.93 12.72
CA SER A 161 10.13 -18.68 11.46
C SER A 161 11.47 -18.67 10.70
N PRO A 162 12.33 -19.69 10.89
CA PRO A 162 13.68 -19.71 10.34
C PRO A 162 13.74 -19.55 8.81
N PHE A 163 12.80 -20.15 8.07
CA PHE A 163 12.76 -20.07 6.61
C PHE A 163 12.48 -18.65 6.09
N HIS A 164 11.50 -17.95 6.67
CA HIS A 164 11.19 -16.58 6.30
C HIS A 164 12.31 -15.63 6.72
N HIS A 165 12.91 -15.86 7.89
CA HIS A 165 14.05 -15.11 8.37
C HIS A 165 15.26 -15.22 7.42
N LEU A 166 15.63 -16.44 7.01
CA LEU A 166 16.70 -16.68 6.03
C LEU A 166 16.43 -15.99 4.68
N THR A 167 15.18 -16.05 4.21
CA THR A 167 14.79 -15.37 2.95
C THR A 167 14.98 -13.86 3.05
N CYS A 168 14.57 -13.26 4.18
CA CYS A 168 14.76 -11.82 4.43
C CYS A 168 16.25 -11.45 4.49
N LEU A 169 17.10 -12.27 5.13
CA LEU A 169 18.55 -12.05 5.16
C LEU A 169 19.16 -12.06 3.75
N GLY A 170 18.70 -12.93 2.85
CA GLY A 170 19.12 -12.92 1.45
C GLY A 170 18.79 -11.62 0.72
N HIS A 171 17.60 -11.06 0.98
CA HIS A 171 17.23 -9.74 0.43
C HIS A 171 18.06 -8.60 1.02
N ILE A 172 18.34 -8.63 2.33
CA ILE A 172 19.22 -7.65 3.00
C ILE A 172 20.63 -7.71 2.42
N ALA A 173 21.17 -8.91 2.22
CA ALA A 173 22.48 -9.10 1.62
C ALA A 173 22.55 -8.49 0.21
N SER A 174 21.50 -8.73 -0.59
CA SER A 174 21.39 -8.15 -1.93
C SER A 174 21.36 -6.62 -1.91
N CYS A 175 20.60 -6.00 -0.99
CA CYS A 175 20.58 -4.54 -0.85
C CYS A 175 21.94 -3.98 -0.42
N LYS A 176 22.65 -4.66 0.49
CA LYS A 176 23.99 -4.25 0.95
C LYS A 176 25.03 -4.32 -0.17
N ILE A 177 24.93 -5.32 -1.04
CA ILE A 177 25.75 -5.47 -2.25
C ILE A 177 25.51 -4.31 -3.21
N GLU A 178 24.25 -3.97 -3.50
CA GLU A 178 23.89 -2.85 -4.37
C GLU A 178 24.37 -1.50 -3.83
N LEU A 179 24.39 -1.32 -2.51
CA LEU A 179 24.90 -0.13 -1.84
C LEU A 179 26.44 -0.06 -1.77
N GLY A 180 27.15 -1.10 -2.23
CA GLY A 180 28.61 -1.19 -2.10
C GLY A 180 29.10 -1.31 -0.65
N LYS A 181 28.24 -1.71 0.29
CA LYS A 181 28.56 -1.84 1.73
C LYS A 181 29.07 -3.24 2.08
N TRP A 182 30.09 -3.69 1.37
CA TRP A 182 30.67 -5.04 1.47
C TRP A 182 31.18 -5.39 2.87
N LEU A 183 31.67 -4.40 3.63
CA LEU A 183 32.25 -4.58 4.98
C LEU A 183 31.21 -4.82 6.10
N SER A 184 29.91 -4.66 5.81
CA SER A 184 28.83 -4.77 6.81
C SER A 184 27.99 -6.03 6.68
N LEU A 185 28.35 -6.93 5.76
CA LEU A 185 27.73 -8.25 5.66
C LEU A 185 28.28 -9.11 6.81
N PRO A 186 27.43 -9.70 7.67
CA PRO A 186 27.91 -10.78 8.52
C PRO A 186 28.44 -11.86 7.59
N ILE A 187 29.70 -12.21 7.77
CA ILE A 187 30.33 -13.33 7.07
C ILE A 187 29.51 -14.55 7.46
N ILE A 188 28.71 -15.05 6.52
CA ILE A 188 28.08 -16.37 6.64
C ILE A 188 29.20 -17.36 6.33
N LEU A 189 30.01 -17.68 7.34
CA LEU A 189 30.87 -18.87 7.40
C LEU A 189 30.30 -19.81 8.46
#